data_AF-A0A0E3BX24-F1
#
_entry.id   AF-A0A0E3BX24-F1
#
_cell.length_a   1.000
_cell.length_b   1.000
_cell.length_c   1.000
_cell.angle_alpha   90.00
_cell.angle_beta   90.00
_cell.angle_gamma   90.00
#
_symmetry.space_group_name_H-M   'P 1'
#
loop_
_entity.id
_entity.type
_entity.pdbx_description
1 polymer ?
#
loop_
_entity_poly.entity_id
_entity_poly.type
_entity_poly.pdbx_seq_one_letter_code
_entity_poly.pdbx_strand_id
1 'polypeptide(L)'
;MDAPSHALYGQMPFLTTEAMAAMWHHYHPARPAHPLASIMQYPDLAGLPAAVLVTAELDILRDEGEAFGLRLQQAGVPVSSLRAKGMLHGFANFSTLVPAVAKLLQEACTKLSFGKISAVGQA
;
A
#
# COMPACT_ATOMS: atom_id res chain seq x y z
N MET A 1 10.57 9.72 -4.80
CA MET A 1 11.32 8.48 -4.51
C MET A 1 12.35 8.78 -3.43
N ASP A 2 11.92 9.53 -2.42
CA ASP A 2 12.82 10.20 -1.46
C ASP A 2 12.55 9.71 -0.03
N ALA A 3 11.61 8.77 0.13
CA ALA A 3 11.31 8.16 1.40
C ALA A 3 12.51 7.30 1.88
N PRO A 4 12.78 7.21 3.20
CA PRO A 4 13.96 6.52 3.72
C PRO A 4 14.10 5.06 3.26
N SER A 5 12.99 4.35 3.05
CA SER A 5 12.96 2.98 2.53
C SER A 5 13.62 2.82 1.16
N HIS A 6 13.61 3.84 0.29
CA HIS A 6 14.35 3.81 -0.98
C HIS A 6 15.87 3.75 -0.79
N ALA A 7 16.40 4.47 0.21
CA ALA A 7 17.83 4.46 0.51
C ALA A 7 18.25 3.13 1.16
N LEU A 8 17.38 2.54 1.99
CA LEU A 8 17.65 1.29 2.70
C LEU A 8 17.55 0.05 1.78
N TYR A 9 16.56 0.03 0.89
CA TYR A 9 16.19 -1.18 0.13
C TYR A 9 16.27 -1.01 -1.39
N GLY A 10 16.80 0.11 -1.87
CA GLY A 10 16.77 0.48 -3.29
C GLY A 10 17.43 -0.50 -4.26
N GLN A 11 18.27 -1.41 -3.75
CA GLN A 11 18.98 -2.44 -4.52
C GLN A 11 18.49 -3.87 -4.22
N MET A 12 17.45 -4.02 -3.39
CA MET A 12 16.88 -5.33 -3.08
C MET A 12 16.24 -5.95 -4.33
N PRO A 13 16.21 -7.28 -4.45
CA PRO A 13 15.60 -7.96 -5.58
C PRO A 13 14.08 -7.68 -5.67
N PHE A 14 13.51 -8.01 -6.84
CA PHE A 14 12.11 -7.78 -7.24
C PHE A 14 11.76 -6.32 -7.56
N LEU A 15 11.98 -5.39 -6.64
CA LEU A 15 11.68 -3.97 -6.89
C LEU A 15 12.82 -3.07 -6.41
N THR A 16 13.53 -2.48 -7.38
CA THR A 16 14.59 -1.50 -7.13
C THR A 16 14.05 -0.07 -7.30
N THR A 17 14.75 0.90 -6.69
CA THR A 17 14.43 2.33 -6.88
C THR A 17 14.52 2.75 -8.35
N GLU A 18 15.51 2.22 -9.08
CA GLU A 18 15.67 2.47 -10.52
C GLU A 18 14.50 1.92 -11.34
N ALA A 19 14.07 0.67 -11.06
CA ALA A 19 12.93 0.07 -11.74
C ALA A 19 11.64 0.88 -11.49
N MET A 20 11.41 1.32 -10.26
CA MET A 20 10.26 2.18 -9.92
C MET A 20 10.33 3.54 -10.64
N ALA A 21 11.53 4.13 -10.76
CA ALA A 21 11.73 5.37 -11.52
C ALA A 21 11.35 5.20 -13.00
N ALA A 22 11.80 4.10 -13.63
CA ALA A 22 11.47 3.76 -15.01
C ALA A 22 9.96 3.52 -15.17
N MET A 23 9.32 2.78 -14.25
CA MET A 23 7.87 2.57 -14.26
C MET A 23 7.10 3.89 -14.21
N TRP A 24 7.49 4.82 -13.33
CA TRP A 24 6.90 6.16 -13.27
C TRP A 24 7.11 6.98 -14.53
N HIS A 25 8.30 6.91 -15.14
CA HIS A 25 8.59 7.60 -16.39
C HIS A 25 7.68 7.15 -17.53
N HIS A 26 7.38 5.85 -17.62
CA HIS A 26 6.47 5.31 -18.62
C HIS A 26 4.98 5.55 -18.30
N TYR A 27 4.61 5.50 -17.02
CA TYR A 27 3.21 5.65 -16.61
C TYR A 27 2.74 7.11 -16.60
N HIS A 28 3.48 8.00 -15.94
CA HIS A 28 3.10 9.39 -15.76
C HIS A 28 4.35 10.27 -15.59
N PRO A 29 4.98 10.70 -16.70
CA PRO A 29 6.23 11.47 -16.65
C PRO A 29 6.04 12.92 -16.19
N ALA A 30 4.80 13.43 -16.13
CA ALA A 30 4.52 14.81 -15.73
C ALA A 30 4.86 15.08 -14.26
N ARG A 31 5.31 16.31 -13.98
CA ARG A 31 5.68 16.80 -12.64
C ARG A 31 5.02 18.17 -12.38
N PRO A 32 4.31 18.37 -11.25
CA PRO A 32 3.98 17.37 -10.23
C PRO A 32 3.07 16.25 -10.78
N ALA A 33 3.05 15.09 -10.12
CA ALA A 33 2.20 13.99 -10.56
C ALA A 33 0.71 14.34 -10.32
N HIS A 34 -0.16 13.90 -11.22
CA HIS A 34 -1.60 14.11 -11.06
C HIS A 34 -2.11 13.46 -9.77
N PRO A 35 -3.06 14.06 -9.01
CA PRO A 35 -3.56 13.51 -7.75
C PRO A 35 -4.15 12.10 -7.86
N LEU A 36 -4.66 11.72 -9.03
CA LEU A 36 -5.14 10.36 -9.30
C LEU A 36 -4.01 9.34 -9.54
N ALA A 37 -2.82 9.79 -9.93
CA ALA A 37 -1.63 8.94 -10.04
C ALA A 37 -0.90 8.84 -8.68
N SER A 38 -0.96 9.89 -7.86
CA SER A 38 -0.33 9.95 -6.54
C SER A 38 -1.34 10.45 -5.51
N ILE A 39 -2.10 9.52 -4.91
CA ILE A 39 -3.14 9.83 -3.92
C ILE A 39 -2.60 10.56 -2.69
N MET A 40 -1.30 10.45 -2.42
CA MET A 40 -0.61 11.23 -1.40
C MET A 40 -0.63 12.74 -1.67
N GLN A 41 -0.97 13.19 -2.88
CA GLN A 41 -1.16 14.60 -3.23
C GLN A 41 -2.63 15.01 -3.23
N TYR A 42 -3.55 14.08 -3.03
CA TYR A 42 -4.98 14.38 -2.97
C TYR A 42 -5.31 15.12 -1.67
N PRO A 43 -6.03 16.25 -1.70
CA PRO A 43 -6.13 17.16 -0.55
C PRO A 43 -6.86 16.55 0.65
N ASP A 44 -7.96 15.84 0.42
CA ASP A 44 -8.81 15.29 1.46
C ASP A 44 -9.12 13.81 1.23
N LEU A 45 -8.86 12.98 2.24
CA LEU A 45 -9.10 11.53 2.19
C LEU A 45 -10.33 11.11 2.99
N ALA A 46 -11.09 12.06 3.55
CA ALA A 46 -12.29 11.77 4.32
C ALA A 46 -13.34 11.04 3.46
N GLY A 47 -14.09 10.15 4.10
CA GLY A 47 -15.15 9.38 3.44
C GLY A 47 -14.67 8.21 2.57
N LEU A 48 -13.36 7.99 2.45
CA LEU A 48 -12.86 6.75 1.85
C LEU A 48 -13.26 5.52 2.68
N PRO A 49 -13.40 4.34 2.03
CA PRO A 49 -13.73 3.10 2.74
C PRO A 49 -12.67 2.72 3.78
N ALA A 50 -13.08 1.94 4.79
CA ALA A 50 -12.15 1.31 5.72
C ALA A 50 -11.09 0.49 4.94
N ALA A 51 -9.84 0.59 5.36
CA ALA A 51 -8.71 0.02 4.63
C ALA A 51 -7.90 -0.96 5.48
N VAL A 52 -7.42 -2.03 4.85
CA VAL A 52 -6.33 -2.86 5.38
C VAL A 52 -5.10 -2.59 4.53
N LEU A 53 -4.04 -2.08 5.16
CA LEU A 53 -2.80 -1.70 4.50
C LEU A 53 -1.69 -2.65 4.93
N VAL A 54 -1.08 -3.34 3.96
CA VAL A 54 -0.01 -4.30 4.21
C VAL A 54 1.25 -3.85 3.49
N THR A 55 2.31 -3.53 4.24
CA THR A 55 3.63 -3.20 3.68
C THR A 55 4.60 -4.35 3.88
N ALA A 56 5.59 -4.47 3.00
CA ALA A 56 6.75 -5.34 3.21
C ALA A 56 7.83 -4.59 3.99
N GLU A 57 8.53 -5.26 4.92
CA GLU A 57 9.57 -4.63 5.73
C GLU A 57 10.77 -4.18 4.89
N LEU A 58 11.12 -4.97 3.87
CA LEU A 58 12.30 -4.80 3.01
C LEU A 58 11.88 -4.31 1.61
N ASP A 59 11.08 -3.24 1.56
CA ASP A 59 10.48 -2.70 0.34
C ASP A 59 10.69 -1.19 0.26
N ILE A 60 11.06 -0.69 -0.92
CA ILE A 60 11.23 0.74 -1.19
C ILE A 60 9.93 1.53 -0.97
N LEU A 61 8.76 0.90 -1.16
CA LEU A 61 7.44 1.53 -1.00
C LEU A 61 6.91 1.50 0.43
N ARG A 62 7.65 0.90 1.37
CA ARG A 62 7.21 0.71 2.75
C ARG A 62 6.81 2.03 3.41
N ASP A 63 7.70 3.02 3.38
CA ASP A 63 7.48 4.26 4.14
C ASP A 63 6.37 5.11 3.51
N GLU A 64 6.23 5.11 2.17
CA GLU A 64 5.14 5.79 1.47
C GLU A 64 3.79 5.13 1.77
N GLY A 65 3.73 3.80 1.77
CA GLY A 65 2.52 3.04 2.13
C GLY A 65 2.09 3.29 3.59
N GLU A 66 3.04 3.29 4.52
CA GLU A 66 2.76 3.57 5.92
C GLU A 66 2.34 5.02 6.16
N ALA A 67 2.96 5.98 5.45
CA ALA A 67 2.54 7.38 5.47
C ALA A 67 1.11 7.56 4.93
N PHE A 68 0.73 6.82 3.88
CA PHE A 68 -0.64 6.81 3.38
C PHE A 68 -1.63 6.27 4.41
N GLY A 69 -1.30 5.16 5.09
CA GLY A 69 -2.10 4.62 6.18
C GLY A 69 -2.31 5.63 7.32
N LEU A 70 -1.27 6.35 7.70
CA LEU A 70 -1.37 7.42 8.71
C LEU A 70 -2.26 8.57 8.24
N ARG A 71 -2.14 9.00 6.98
CA ARG A 71 -2.97 10.08 6.43
C ARG A 71 -4.45 9.70 6.38
N LEU A 72 -4.77 8.47 6.03
CA LEU A 72 -6.14 7.94 6.09
C LEU A 72 -6.71 7.98 7.52
N GLN A 73 -5.92 7.55 8.51
CA GLN A 73 -6.32 7.61 9.92
C GLN A 73 -6.58 9.05 10.38
N GLN A 74 -5.72 9.99 9.99
CA GLN A 74 -5.89 11.43 10.27
C GLN A 74 -7.15 12.01 9.62
N ALA A 75 -7.57 11.49 8.48
CA ALA A 75 -8.82 11.85 7.81
C ALA A 75 -10.07 11.13 8.38
N GLY A 76 -9.92 10.37 9.48
CA GLY A 76 -11.02 9.66 10.13
C GLY A 76 -11.41 8.33 9.46
N VAL A 77 -10.61 7.84 8.51
CA VAL A 77 -10.85 6.53 7.86
C VAL A 77 -10.38 5.41 8.79
N PRO A 78 -11.18 4.35 9.03
CA PRO A 78 -10.71 3.19 9.78
C PRO A 78 -9.62 2.46 9.00
N VAL A 79 -8.42 2.34 9.58
CA VAL A 79 -7.28 1.66 8.93
C VAL A 79 -6.66 0.63 9.86
N SER A 80 -6.48 -0.59 9.34
CA SER A 80 -5.61 -1.60 9.92
C SER A 80 -4.32 -1.71 9.13
N SER A 81 -3.18 -1.36 9.74
CA SER A 81 -1.86 -1.45 9.11
C SER A 81 -1.09 -2.67 9.62
N LEU A 82 -0.46 -3.42 8.71
CA LEU A 82 0.45 -4.52 9.02
C LEU A 82 1.75 -4.38 8.26
N ARG A 83 2.87 -4.55 8.95
CA ARG A 83 4.18 -4.70 8.31
C ARG A 83 4.59 -6.16 8.27
N ALA A 84 4.79 -6.69 7.08
CA ALA A 84 5.27 -8.03 6.81
C ALA A 84 6.78 -8.12 7.03
N LYS A 85 7.15 -8.53 8.26
CA LYS A 85 8.55 -8.67 8.68
C LYS A 85 9.29 -9.71 7.84
N GLY A 86 10.50 -9.37 7.43
CA GLY A 86 11.37 -10.19 6.57
C GLY A 86 10.89 -10.33 5.12
N MET A 87 9.78 -9.69 4.72
CA MET A 87 9.23 -9.81 3.38
C MET A 87 9.74 -8.70 2.46
N LEU A 88 9.89 -9.05 1.18
CA LEU A 88 10.27 -8.18 0.07
C LEU A 88 9.04 -7.67 -0.69
N HIS A 89 9.23 -6.71 -1.58
CA HIS A 89 8.17 -6.31 -2.50
C HIS A 89 7.61 -7.52 -3.28
N GLY A 90 6.28 -7.57 -3.45
CA GLY A 90 5.61 -8.63 -4.19
C GLY A 90 5.48 -9.97 -3.45
N PHE A 91 5.82 -10.05 -2.16
CA PHE A 91 5.78 -11.30 -1.38
C PHE A 91 4.42 -12.02 -1.43
N ALA A 92 3.31 -11.29 -1.56
CA ALA A 92 1.96 -11.86 -1.59
C ALA A 92 1.74 -12.88 -2.72
N ASN A 93 2.47 -12.73 -3.83
CA ASN A 93 2.43 -13.67 -4.97
C ASN A 93 2.95 -15.07 -4.63
N PHE A 94 3.65 -15.22 -3.50
CA PHE A 94 4.24 -16.48 -3.05
C PHE A 94 3.42 -17.18 -1.97
N SER A 95 2.17 -16.79 -1.74
CA SER A 95 1.31 -17.36 -0.69
C SER A 95 1.07 -18.86 -0.83
N THR A 96 1.09 -19.41 -2.04
CA THR A 96 0.94 -20.86 -2.27
C THR A 96 2.23 -21.65 -2.03
N LEU A 97 3.39 -20.96 -2.03
CA LEU A 97 4.71 -21.58 -1.91
C LEU A 97 5.33 -21.38 -0.52
N VAL A 98 5.05 -20.25 0.13
CA VAL A 98 5.65 -19.84 1.40
C VAL A 98 4.56 -19.79 2.49
N PRO A 99 4.49 -20.79 3.40
CA PRO A 99 3.44 -20.86 4.42
C PRO A 99 3.34 -19.62 5.32
N ALA A 100 4.48 -18.98 5.60
CA ALA A 100 4.51 -17.74 6.38
C ALA A 100 3.77 -16.59 5.67
N VAL A 101 3.87 -16.50 4.33
CA VAL A 101 3.13 -15.51 3.53
C VAL A 101 1.63 -15.80 3.60
N ALA A 102 1.22 -17.06 3.42
CA ALA A 102 -0.20 -17.45 3.53
C ALA A 102 -0.79 -17.04 4.88
N LYS A 103 -0.09 -17.34 5.98
CA LYS A 103 -0.52 -16.97 7.33
C LYS A 103 -0.66 -15.47 7.49
N LEU A 104 0.29 -14.68 6.97
CA LEU A 104 0.25 -13.23 7.05
C LEU A 104 -0.93 -12.65 6.25
N LEU A 105 -1.17 -13.14 5.04
CA LEU A 105 -2.33 -12.71 4.25
C LEU A 105 -3.65 -13.11 4.91
N GLN A 106 -3.70 -14.29 5.55
CA GLN A 106 -4.87 -14.69 6.31
C GLN A 106 -5.14 -13.75 7.48
N GLU A 107 -4.11 -13.30 8.20
CA GLU A 107 -4.23 -12.28 9.26
C GLU A 107 -4.70 -10.92 8.70
N ALA A 108 -4.20 -10.51 7.54
CA ALA A 108 -4.68 -9.29 6.89
C ALA A 108 -6.17 -9.41 6.52
N CYS A 109 -6.60 -10.58 6.02
CA CYS A 109 -8.00 -10.83 5.68
C CYS A 109 -8.95 -10.78 6.89
N THR A 110 -8.51 -11.18 8.10
CA THR A 110 -9.39 -11.09 9.29
C THR A 110 -9.66 -9.64 9.72
N LYS A 111 -8.87 -8.68 9.23
CA LYS A 111 -9.03 -7.25 9.50
C LYS A 111 -9.90 -6.54 8.46
N LEU A 112 -10.29 -7.24 7.39
CA LEU A 112 -11.27 -6.71 6.44
C LEU A 112 -12.60 -6.55 7.16
N SER A 113 -13.13 -5.34 7.12
CA SER A 113 -14.50 -5.06 7.54
C SER A 113 -15.32 -4.82 6.28
N PHE A 114 -16.38 -5.60 6.12
CA PHE A 114 -17.37 -5.31 5.11
C PHE A 114 -18.35 -4.31 5.72
N GLY A 115 -18.41 -3.11 5.14
CA GLY A 115 -19.50 -2.19 5.47
C GLY A 115 -20.84 -2.91 5.27
N LYS A 116 -21.85 -2.56 6.08
CA LYS A 116 -23.22 -2.99 5.77
C LYS A 116 -23.52 -2.46 4.37
N ILE A 117 -23.61 -3.35 3.39
CA ILE A 117 -24.18 -3.01 2.09
C ILE A 117 -25.65 -2.74 2.41
N SER A 118 -26.00 -1.47 2.61
CA SER A 118 -27.39 -1.06 2.60
C SER A 118 -27.90 -1.47 1.23
N ALA A 119 -28.77 -2.49 1.20
CA ALA A 119 -29.47 -2.85 -0.02
C ALA A 119 -30.03 -1.56 -0.60
N VAL A 120 -29.65 -1.24 -1.84
CA VAL A 120 -30.29 -0.16 -2.59
C VAL A 120 -31.78 -0.47 -2.52
N GLY A 121 -32.50 0.40 -1.81
CA GLY A 121 -33.94 0.27 -1.65
C GLY A 121 -34.55 0.14 -3.04
N GLN A 122 -35.29 -0.94 -3.27
CA GLN A 122 -36.21 -1.00 -4.39
C GLN A 122 -37.24 0.11 -4.16
N ALA A 123 -37.27 1.08 -5.07
CA ALA A 123 -38.38 1.99 -5.28
C ALA A 123 -39.11 1.56 -6.54
#